data_AF-A0A7W1K5G4-F1
#
_entry.id   AF-A0A7W1K5G4-F1
#
_cell.length_a   1.000
_cell.length_b   1.000
_cell.length_c   1.000
_cell.angle_alpha   90.00
_cell.angle_beta   90.00
_cell.angle_gamma   90.00
#
_symmetry.space_group_name_H-M   'P 1'
#
loop_
_entity.id
_entity.type
_entity.pdbx_description
1 polymer ?
#
loop_
_entity_poly.entity_id
_entity_poly.type
_entity_poly.pdbx_seq_one_letter_code
_entity_poly.pdbx_strand_id
1 'polypeptide(L)' 'MDWLSRDFLGVRTDDGIYRFMHISVFGGPVGVGHHIFTEGLDQKETEAAWETWLTKLFS' A
#
# COMPACT_ATOMS: atom_id res chain seq x y z
N MET A 1 2.45 -13.68 -2.63
CA MET A 1 1.70 -13.34 -1.40
C MET A 1 2.68 -13.34 -0.24
N ASP A 2 2.74 -12.26 0.52
CA ASP A 2 3.60 -12.10 1.71
C ASP A 2 2.85 -12.51 2.99
N TRP A 3 1.58 -12.09 3.10
CA TRP A 3 0.73 -12.38 4.27
C TRP A 3 -0.75 -12.32 3.88
N LEU A 4 -1.60 -13.13 4.52
CA LEU A 4 -3.04 -13.09 4.34
C LEU A 4 -3.75 -13.38 5.66
N SER A 5 -4.58 -12.43 6.10
CA SER A 5 -5.56 -12.61 7.17
C SER A 5 -6.84 -11.85 6.81
N ARG A 6 -7.86 -11.95 7.68
CA ARG A 6 -9.11 -11.22 7.50
C ARG A 6 -8.90 -9.71 7.33
N ASP A 7 -7.94 -9.14 8.06
CA ASP A 7 -7.76 -7.69 8.15
C ASP A 7 -6.49 -7.20 7.43
N PHE A 8 -5.69 -8.11 6.87
CA PHE A 8 -4.41 -7.78 6.24
C PHE A 8 -4.18 -8.60 4.98
N LEU A 9 -3.82 -7.91 3.89
CA LEU A 9 -3.31 -8.52 2.66
C LEU A 9 -1.93 -7.95 2.36
N GLY A 10 -0.92 -8.82 2.37
CA GLY A 10 0.44 -8.52 1.95
C GLY A 10 0.74 -9.15 0.59
N VAL A 11 1.15 -8.34 -0.38
CA VAL A 11 1.60 -8.78 -1.71
C VAL A 11 3.08 -8.47 -1.85
N ARG A 12 3.89 -9.51 -2.02
CA ARG A 12 5.30 -9.38 -2.40
C ARG A 12 5.45 -9.60 -3.90
N THR A 13 6.18 -8.70 -4.53
CA THR A 13 6.61 -8.72 -5.93
C THR A 13 8.13 -8.60 -5.97
N ASP A 14 8.71 -8.57 -7.17
CA ASP A 14 10.16 -8.41 -7.35
C ASP A 14 10.63 -6.99 -6.97
N ASP A 15 9.76 -5.99 -7.08
CA ASP A 15 10.04 -4.58 -6.81
C ASP A 15 9.63 -4.12 -5.40
N GLY A 16 8.86 -4.90 -4.63
CA GLY A 16 8.47 -4.46 -3.30
C GLY A 16 7.52 -5.37 -2.52
N ILE A 17 7.12 -4.86 -1.35
CA ILE A 17 6.06 -5.41 -0.50
C ILE A 17 4.97 -4.35 -0.35
N TYR A 18 3.75 -4.72 -0.72
CA TYR A 18 2.55 -3.89 -0.63
C TYR A 18 1.61 -4.46 0.43
N ARG A 19 1.14 -3.61 1.35
CA ARG A 19 0.30 -4.02 2.48
C ARG A 19 -0.99 -3.22 2.48
N PHE A 20 -2.10 -3.94 2.39
CA PHE A 20 -3.45 -3.42 2.52
C PHE A 20 -3.99 -3.81 3.89
N MET A 21 -4.40 -2.80 4.67
CA MET A 21 -4.69 -2.94 6.08
C MET A 21 -6.08 -2.42 6.37
N HIS A 22 -6.94 -3.30 6.87
CA HIS A 22 -8.29 -2.97 7.32
C HIS A 22 -8.23 -2.24 8.67
N ILE A 23 -7.67 -1.02 8.68
CA ILE A 23 -7.56 -0.20 9.89
C ILE A 23 -8.90 0.45 10.29
N SER A 24 -9.97 0.28 9.50
CA SER A 24 -11.32 0.72 9.87
C SER A 24 -11.91 -0.03 11.06
N VAL A 25 -11.36 -1.19 11.44
CA VAL A 25 -11.64 -1.80 12.75
C VAL A 25 -11.22 -0.91 13.92
N PHE A 26 -10.35 0.08 13.68
CA PHE A 26 -9.91 1.10 14.63
C PHE A 26 -10.45 2.50 14.29
N GLY A 27 -11.44 2.61 13.40
CA GLY A 27 -12.10 3.87 13.04
C GLY A 27 -11.40 4.70 11.96
N GLY A 28 -10.35 4.19 11.31
CA GLY A 28 -9.67 4.84 10.16
C GLY A 28 -10.17 4.37 8.78
N PRO A 29 -9.76 5.02 7.67
CA PRO A 29 -9.98 4.50 6.31
C PRO A 29 -9.10 3.27 6.06
N VAL A 30 -9.35 2.41 5.07
CA VAL A 30 -8.38 1.35 4.71
C VAL A 30 -7.00 1.97 4.43
N GLY A 31 -5.96 1.43 5.07
CA GLY A 31 -4.58 1.91 4.93
C GLY A 31 -3.81 1.10 3.90
N VAL A 32 -2.96 1.77 3.13
CA VAL A 32 -1.99 1.13 2.23
C VAL A 32 -0.58 1.54 2.63
N GLY A 33 0.33 0.58 2.71
CA GLY A 33 1.75 0.83 2.90
C GLY A 33 2.57 0.07 1.87
N HIS A 34 3.66 0.66 1.39
CA HIS A 34 4.57 0.03 0.44
C HIS A 34 6.02 0.13 0.91
N HIS A 35 6.76 -0.96 0.77
CA HIS A 35 8.20 -1.01 0.96
C HIS A 35 8.82 -1.44 -0.37
N ILE A 36 9.38 -0.47 -1.09
CA ILE A 36 9.84 -0.63 -2.47
C ILE A 36 11.35 -0.85 -2.47
N PHE A 37 11.81 -1.86 -3.20
CA PHE A 37 13.21 -2.27 -3.31
C PHE A 37 13.96 -1.54 -4.42
N THR A 38 13.23 -0.91 -5.36
CA THR A 38 13.80 -0.14 -6.46
C THR A 38 14.61 1.04 -5.93
N GLU A 39 15.89 1.08 -6.29
CA GLU A 39 16.79 2.16 -5.92
C GLU A 39 16.44 3.48 -6.63
N GLY A 40 16.78 4.60 -6.00
CA GLY A 40 16.63 5.93 -6.60
C GLY A 40 15.21 6.50 -6.59
N LEU A 41 14.23 5.79 -6.01
CA LEU A 41 12.90 6.34 -5.80
C LEU A 41 12.88 7.31 -4.62
N ASP A 42 12.26 8.47 -4.82
CA ASP A 42 11.91 9.37 -3.73
C ASP A 42 10.65 8.86 -3.02
N GLN A 43 10.71 8.78 -1.69
CA GLN A 43 9.61 8.26 -0.89
C GLN A 43 8.34 9.10 -1.04
N LYS A 44 8.47 10.43 -1.02
CA LYS A 44 7.32 11.35 -1.00
C LYS A 44 6.65 11.41 -2.37
N GLU A 45 7.44 11.46 -3.43
CA GLU A 45 6.91 11.39 -4.80
C GLU A 45 6.18 10.06 -5.04
N THR A 46 6.74 8.96 -4.52
CA THR A 46 6.12 7.63 -4.67
C THR A 46 4.80 7.54 -3.90
N GLU A 47 4.76 8.04 -2.67
CA GLU A 47 3.54 8.10 -1.85
C GLU A 47 2.44 8.94 -2.54
N ALA A 48 2.80 10.12 -3.08
CA ALA A 48 1.85 10.99 -3.78
C ALA A 48 1.33 10.35 -5.08
N ALA A 49 2.17 9.62 -5.82
CA ALA A 49 1.76 8.88 -7.02
C ALA A 49 0.74 7.78 -6.67
N TRP A 50 0.97 7.06 -5.58
CA TRP A 50 0.02 6.05 -5.06
C TRP A 50 -1.30 6.66 -4.61
N GLU A 51 -1.27 7.75 -3.84
CA GLU A 51 -2.48 8.45 -3.40
C GLU A 51 -3.31 8.92 -4.60
N THR A 52 -2.66 9.52 -5.60
CA THR A 52 -3.30 9.99 -6.83
C THR A 52 -3.95 8.84 -7.60
N TRP A 53 -3.22 7.74 -7.78
CA TRP A 53 -3.72 6.57 -8.50
C TRP A 53 -4.91 5.92 -7.78
N LEU A 54 -4.83 5.70 -6.47
CA LEU A 54 -5.90 5.11 -5.67
C LEU A 54 -7.13 6.01 -5.63
N THR A 55 -6.94 7.32 -5.42
CA THR A 55 -8.06 8.28 -5.42
C THR A 55 -8.81 8.23 -6.74
N LYS A 56 -8.10 8.20 -7.86
CA LYS A 56 -8.70 8.09 -9.20
C LYS A 56 -9.41 6.75 -9.42
N LEU A 57 -8.90 5.65 -8.85
CA LEU A 57 -9.48 4.32 -9.05
C LEU A 57 -10.81 4.14 -8.30
N PHE A 58 -10.98 4.81 -7.17
CA PHE A 58 -12.15 4.68 -6.29
C PHE A 58 -13.11 5.89 -6.31
N SER A 59 -12.87 6.87 -7.18
CA SER A 59 -13.74 8.02 -7.43
C SER A 59 -14.85 7.74 -8.44
#